data_AF-A0A1F2V630-F1
#
_entry.id   AF-A0A1F2V630-F1
#
_cell.length_a   1.000
_cell.length_b   1.000
_cell.length_c   1.000
_cell.angle_alpha   90.00
_cell.angle_beta   90.00
_cell.angle_gamma   90.00
#
_symmetry.space_group_name_H-M   'P 1'
#
loop_
_entity.id
_entity.type
_entity.pdbx_description
1 polymer ?
#
loop_
_entity_poly.entity_id
_entity_poly.type
_entity_poly.pdbx_seq_one_letter_code
_entity_poly.pdbx_strand_id
1 'polypeptide(L)'
;MKLKKLYSSREVAQLTGLSARQLQWWAQRKFFPATVPSHKTEAGGFTERRYTNMELLELMVLADLRRKGFSVARIRKLLQVLKGRFKTRLYEAIEGGGPVTLYIDGENIYARSESGELFNLLDDAAQPLLMLGEDIKLRQLIARERPARRRAKGTAATGKPGASRA
;
A
#
# COMPACT_ATOMS: atom_id res chain seq x y z
N MET A 1 1.95 -10.32 -14.50
CA MET A 1 2.16 -8.95 -15.03
C MET A 1 3.52 -8.86 -15.70
N LYS A 2 3.69 -8.06 -16.78
CA LYS A 2 5.03 -7.70 -17.27
C LYS A 2 5.59 -6.61 -16.35
N LEU A 3 6.69 -6.90 -15.65
CA LEU A 3 7.30 -5.97 -14.71
C LEU A 3 8.01 -4.84 -15.47
N LYS A 4 7.62 -3.59 -15.20
CA LYS A 4 8.32 -2.40 -15.71
C LYS A 4 9.38 -1.96 -14.72
N LYS A 5 10.44 -1.31 -15.22
CA LYS A 5 11.47 -0.69 -14.37
C LYS A 5 10.88 0.44 -13.52
N LEU A 6 9.99 1.24 -14.12
CA LEU A 6 9.33 2.38 -13.50
C LEU A 6 7.85 2.44 -13.89
N TYR A 7 7.02 2.84 -12.93
CA TYR A 7 5.58 3.04 -13.05
C TYR A 7 5.23 4.50 -12.75
N SER A 8 4.38 5.09 -13.57
CA SER A 8 3.80 6.42 -13.36
C SER A 8 2.81 6.43 -12.18
N SER A 9 2.50 7.61 -11.66
CA SER A 9 1.47 7.77 -10.62
C SER A 9 0.10 7.26 -11.09
N ARG A 10 -0.19 7.38 -12.40
CA ARG A 10 -1.44 6.88 -13.00
C ARG A 10 -1.49 5.37 -13.04
N GLU A 11 -0.40 4.71 -13.45
CA GLU A 11 -0.32 3.24 -13.46
C GLU A 11 -0.42 2.67 -12.05
N VAL A 12 0.31 3.24 -11.09
CA VAL A 12 0.23 2.85 -9.69
C VAL A 12 -1.20 2.99 -9.17
N ALA A 13 -1.88 4.10 -9.46
CA ALA A 13 -3.27 4.30 -9.06
C ALA A 13 -4.21 3.23 -9.65
N GLN A 14 -4.01 2.86 -10.92
CA GLN A 14 -4.80 1.82 -11.57
C GLN A 14 -4.60 0.43 -10.93
N LEU A 15 -3.36 0.07 -10.61
CA LEU A 15 -2.99 -1.26 -10.10
C LEU A 15 -3.27 -1.45 -8.60
N THR A 16 -3.18 -0.37 -7.82
CA THR A 16 -3.35 -0.40 -6.35
C THR A 16 -4.75 0.01 -5.88
N GLY A 17 -5.49 0.77 -6.71
CA GLY A 17 -6.73 1.43 -6.32
C GLY A 17 -6.53 2.69 -5.46
N LEU A 18 -5.29 3.12 -5.20
CA LEU A 18 -5.01 4.41 -4.56
C LEU A 18 -5.29 5.56 -5.53
N SER A 19 -5.82 6.68 -5.03
CA SER A 19 -5.95 7.89 -5.84
C SER A 19 -4.60 8.59 -6.01
N ALA A 20 -4.42 9.29 -7.14
CA ALA A 20 -3.24 10.13 -7.37
C ALA A 20 -3.04 11.17 -6.25
N ARG A 21 -4.12 11.68 -5.66
CA ARG A 21 -4.06 12.62 -4.53
C ARG A 21 -3.51 11.98 -3.26
N GLN A 22 -3.87 10.72 -2.98
CA GLN A 22 -3.33 9.97 -1.85
C GLN A 22 -1.84 9.70 -2.03
N LEU A 23 -1.41 9.29 -3.23
CA LEU A 23 0.02 9.12 -3.56
C LEU A 23 0.80 10.43 -3.39
N GLN A 24 0.25 11.54 -3.88
CA GLN A 24 0.85 12.87 -3.67
C GLN A 24 0.95 13.24 -2.20
N TRP A 25 -0.11 13.02 -1.41
CA TRP A 25 -0.13 13.34 0.02
C TRP A 25 0.87 12.48 0.80
N TRP A 26 1.02 11.19 0.45
CA TRP A 26 2.05 10.30 1.04
C TRP A 26 3.46 10.78 0.73
N ALA A 27 3.72 11.20 -0.50
CA ALA A 27 5.01 11.74 -0.89
C ALA A 27 5.32 13.06 -0.14
N GLN A 28 4.37 13.99 -0.09
CA GLN A 28 4.52 15.28 0.58
C GLN A 28 4.79 15.15 2.09
N ARG A 29 4.13 14.18 2.75
CA ARG A 29 4.34 13.90 4.17
C ARG A 29 5.53 12.97 4.46
N LYS A 30 6.36 12.67 3.45
CA LYS A 30 7.49 11.73 3.52
C LYS A 30 7.09 10.36 4.11
N PHE A 31 5.82 9.99 3.97
CA PHE A 31 5.29 8.72 4.46
C PHE A 31 5.69 7.58 3.53
N PHE A 32 5.56 7.83 2.21
CA PHE A 32 6.06 6.94 1.18
C PHE A 32 6.55 7.80 0.00
N PRO A 33 7.83 8.22 0.01
CA PRO A 33 8.40 8.96 -1.11
C PRO A 33 8.55 8.04 -2.33
N ALA A 34 8.39 8.60 -3.53
CA ALA A 34 8.71 7.89 -4.76
C ALA A 34 10.21 7.97 -5.03
N THR A 35 10.80 6.92 -5.62
CA THR A 35 12.21 6.92 -6.04
C THR A 35 12.52 8.09 -6.98
N VAL A 36 11.63 8.39 -7.93
CA VAL A 36 11.76 9.60 -8.76
C VAL A 36 10.68 10.60 -8.33
N PRO A 37 11.05 11.64 -7.55
CA PRO A 37 10.11 12.66 -7.12
C PRO A 37 9.76 13.61 -8.27
N SER A 38 8.57 14.20 -8.15
CA SER A 38 8.13 15.28 -9.04
C SER A 38 8.91 16.55 -8.71
N HIS A 39 9.44 17.21 -9.73
CA HIS A 39 10.18 18.46 -9.63
C HIS A 39 9.70 19.44 -10.71
N LYS A 40 9.89 20.75 -10.46
CA LYS A 40 9.47 21.81 -11.39
C LYS A 40 10.37 21.77 -12.64
N THR A 41 9.77 21.94 -13.80
CA THR A 41 10.50 22.05 -15.08
C THR A 41 10.72 23.51 -15.47
N GLU A 42 11.72 23.76 -16.30
CA GLU A 42 12.03 25.10 -16.82
C GLU A 42 10.85 25.72 -17.59
N ALA A 43 10.06 24.88 -18.27
CA ALA A 43 8.83 25.27 -18.96
C ALA A 43 7.63 25.56 -18.03
N GLY A 44 7.84 25.65 -16.70
CA GLY A 44 6.81 26.01 -15.72
C GLY A 44 5.89 24.87 -15.26
N GLY A 45 6.14 23.63 -15.72
CA GLY A 45 5.38 22.43 -15.33
C GLY A 45 6.02 21.64 -14.19
N PHE A 46 5.52 20.42 -13.96
CA PHE A 46 6.11 19.46 -13.03
C PHE A 46 6.31 18.11 -13.71
N THR A 47 7.43 17.45 -13.42
CA THR A 47 7.68 16.09 -13.87
C THR A 47 6.77 15.10 -13.14
N GLU A 48 6.43 14.00 -13.82
CA GLU A 48 5.62 12.94 -13.21
C GLU A 48 6.46 12.10 -12.24
N ARG A 49 5.88 11.75 -11.08
CA ARG A 49 6.53 10.84 -10.12
C ARG A 49 6.61 9.44 -10.73
N ARG A 50 7.76 8.78 -10.55
CA ARG A 50 7.96 7.39 -10.98
C ARG A 50 8.30 6.49 -9.80
N TYR A 51 7.69 5.32 -9.80
CA TYR A 51 7.83 4.30 -8.77
C TYR A 51 8.52 3.06 -9.33
N THR A 52 9.42 2.46 -8.59
CA THR A 52 10.03 1.18 -8.94
C THR A 52 9.04 0.03 -8.80
N ASN A 53 9.38 -1.15 -9.33
CA ASN A 53 8.57 -2.34 -9.14
C ASN A 53 8.42 -2.74 -7.65
N MET A 54 9.49 -2.61 -6.87
CA MET A 54 9.44 -2.87 -5.43
C MET A 54 8.47 -1.90 -4.73
N GLU A 55 8.54 -0.60 -5.06
CA GLU A 55 7.62 0.40 -4.50
C GLU A 55 6.16 0.13 -4.88
N LEU A 56 5.92 -0.35 -6.09
CA LEU A 56 4.57 -0.74 -6.50
C LEU A 56 4.03 -1.87 -5.61
N LEU A 57 4.81 -2.93 -5.38
CA LEU A 57 4.41 -4.06 -4.53
C LEU A 57 4.15 -3.62 -3.09
N GLU A 58 4.99 -2.73 -2.55
CA GLU A 58 4.76 -2.12 -1.24
C GLU A 58 3.45 -1.33 -1.22
N LEU A 59 3.22 -0.46 -2.21
CA LEU A 59 2.00 0.34 -2.29
C LEU A 59 0.75 -0.52 -2.43
N MET A 60 0.82 -1.68 -3.08
CA MET A 60 -0.27 -2.65 -3.15
C MET A 60 -0.61 -3.19 -1.75
N VAL A 61 0.39 -3.57 -0.97
CA VAL A 61 0.21 -4.02 0.42
C VAL A 61 -0.33 -2.89 1.30
N LEU A 62 0.23 -1.68 1.20
CA LEU A 62 -0.24 -0.52 1.97
C LEU A 62 -1.69 -0.15 1.62
N ALA A 63 -2.08 -0.29 0.35
CA ALA A 63 -3.46 -0.09 -0.09
C ALA A 63 -4.39 -1.17 0.48
N ASP A 64 -3.97 -2.43 0.49
CA ASP A 64 -4.71 -3.54 1.11
C ASP A 64 -4.91 -3.30 2.61
N LEU A 65 -3.86 -2.90 3.34
CA LEU A 65 -3.95 -2.58 4.77
C LEU A 65 -4.94 -1.45 5.02
N ARG A 66 -4.91 -0.37 4.25
CA ARG A 66 -5.90 0.71 4.39
C ARG A 66 -7.32 0.27 4.14
N ARG A 67 -7.54 -0.61 3.16
CA ARG A 67 -8.87 -1.17 2.88
C ARG A 67 -9.36 -2.09 4.00
N LYS A 68 -8.46 -2.73 4.73
CA LYS A 68 -8.77 -3.50 5.95
C LYS A 68 -8.97 -2.62 7.20
N GLY A 69 -8.94 -1.29 7.07
CA GLY A 69 -9.20 -0.37 8.19
C GLY A 69 -7.95 0.09 8.95
N PHE A 70 -6.73 -0.28 8.51
CA PHE A 70 -5.52 0.21 9.16
C PHE A 70 -5.34 1.71 8.91
N SER A 71 -5.27 2.47 10.00
CA SER A 71 -5.04 3.92 9.93
C SER A 71 -3.64 4.25 9.41
N VAL A 72 -3.46 5.45 8.86
CA VAL A 72 -2.14 5.92 8.38
C VAL A 72 -1.11 5.92 9.52
N ALA A 73 -1.53 6.15 10.77
CA ALA A 73 -0.65 6.10 11.92
C ALA A 73 -0.14 4.67 12.19
N ARG A 74 -1.03 3.66 12.14
CA ARG A 74 -0.65 2.24 12.30
C ARG A 74 0.30 1.79 11.20
N ILE A 75 0.02 2.18 9.96
CA ILE A 75 0.93 1.87 8.84
C ILE A 75 2.27 2.60 9.00
N ARG A 76 2.29 3.82 9.54
CA ARG A 76 3.55 4.52 9.84
C ARG A 76 4.36 3.78 10.90
N LYS A 77 3.70 3.33 11.98
CA LYS A 77 4.32 2.53 13.05
C LYS A 77 4.92 1.24 12.47
N LEU A 78 4.18 0.52 11.62
CA LEU A 78 4.67 -0.64 10.88
C LEU A 78 5.99 -0.33 10.13
N LEU A 79 6.00 0.69 9.27
CA LEU A 79 7.17 1.04 8.47
C LEU A 79 8.36 1.47 9.35
N GLN A 80 8.10 2.17 10.45
CA GLN A 80 9.13 2.57 11.41
C GLN A 80 9.73 1.38 12.15
N VAL A 81 8.91 0.40 12.56
CA VAL A 81 9.38 -0.82 13.22
C VAL A 81 10.23 -1.66 12.26
N LEU A 82 9.78 -1.87 11.02
CA LEU A 82 10.55 -2.60 10.01
C LEU A 82 11.93 -1.98 9.79
N LYS A 83 11.99 -0.67 9.59
CA LYS A 83 13.26 0.05 9.38
C LYS A 83 14.12 0.12 10.64
N GLY A 84 13.50 0.37 11.79
CA GLY A 84 14.19 0.66 13.04
C GLY A 84 14.72 -0.59 13.73
N ARG A 85 13.86 -1.60 13.90
CA ARG A 85 14.12 -2.82 14.67
C ARG A 85 14.65 -3.97 13.81
N PHE A 86 14.00 -4.21 12.67
CA PHE A 86 14.32 -5.34 11.81
C PHE A 86 15.28 -4.99 10.67
N LYS A 87 15.62 -3.70 10.53
CA LYS A 87 16.52 -3.16 9.49
C LYS A 87 16.16 -3.60 8.08
N THR A 88 14.88 -3.88 7.84
CA THR A 88 14.37 -4.43 6.58
C THR A 88 13.38 -3.48 5.94
N ARG A 89 13.22 -3.62 4.62
CA ARG A 89 12.21 -2.91 3.86
C ARG A 89 10.88 -3.67 3.89
N LEU A 90 9.76 -2.98 3.69
CA LEU A 90 8.45 -3.65 3.60
C LEU A 90 8.45 -4.69 2.47
N TYR A 91 9.04 -4.38 1.32
CA TYR A 91 9.19 -5.29 0.19
C TYR A 91 9.82 -6.65 0.57
N GLU A 92 10.94 -6.64 1.29
CA GLU A 92 11.63 -7.87 1.73
C GLU A 92 10.75 -8.68 2.69
N ALA A 93 10.08 -7.99 3.60
CA ALA A 93 9.26 -8.61 4.63
C ALA A 93 7.95 -9.23 4.10
N ILE A 94 7.48 -8.83 2.91
CA ILE A 94 6.29 -9.41 2.26
C ILE A 94 6.64 -10.52 1.28
N GLU A 95 7.86 -10.53 0.71
CA GLU A 95 8.34 -11.62 -0.14
C GLU A 95 8.84 -12.83 0.66
N GLY A 96 9.26 -12.61 1.92
CA GLY A 96 9.75 -13.69 2.80
C GLY A 96 11.23 -14.03 2.59
N GLY A 97 11.99 -13.12 1.96
CA GLY A 97 13.45 -13.23 1.78
C GLY A 97 14.26 -12.27 2.66
N GLY A 98 13.61 -11.61 3.62
CA GLY A 98 14.24 -10.72 4.60
C GLY A 98 14.28 -11.35 6.01
N PRO A 99 14.87 -10.64 7.00
CA PRO A 99 15.06 -11.14 8.35
C PRO A 99 13.76 -11.45 9.10
N VAL A 100 12.62 -10.97 8.57
CA VAL A 100 11.28 -11.27 9.06
C VAL A 100 10.30 -11.42 7.90
N THR A 101 9.28 -12.23 8.11
CA THR A 101 8.10 -12.33 7.23
C THR A 101 6.87 -11.76 7.93
N LEU A 102 6.06 -10.97 7.21
CA LEU A 102 4.87 -10.33 7.78
C LEU A 102 3.59 -11.17 7.68
N TYR A 103 2.80 -11.10 8.74
CA TYR A 103 1.52 -11.78 8.89
C TYR A 103 0.44 -10.84 9.44
N ILE A 104 -0.82 -11.20 9.23
CA ILE A 104 -2.01 -10.46 9.69
C ILE A 104 -3.09 -11.44 10.18
N ASP A 105 -3.68 -11.14 11.34
CA ASP A 105 -4.82 -11.87 11.92
C ASP A 105 -6.18 -11.19 11.66
N GLY A 106 -6.18 -9.95 11.15
CA GLY A 106 -7.36 -9.17 10.84
C GLY A 106 -7.16 -7.72 11.23
N GLU A 107 -6.84 -7.50 12.51
CA GLU A 107 -6.63 -6.18 13.08
C GLU A 107 -5.18 -5.89 13.42
N ASN A 108 -4.33 -6.89 13.66
CA ASN A 108 -2.94 -6.74 14.03
C ASN A 108 -2.00 -7.17 12.89
N ILE A 109 -0.73 -6.76 13.00
CA ILE A 109 0.32 -7.13 12.06
C ILE A 109 1.45 -7.73 12.88
N TYR A 110 1.89 -8.92 12.46
CA TYR A 110 2.93 -9.69 13.12
C TYR A 110 4.14 -9.86 12.21
N ALA A 111 5.33 -9.87 12.79
CA ALA A 111 6.57 -10.24 12.12
C ALA A 111 7.00 -11.58 12.70
N ARG A 112 7.29 -12.54 11.82
CA ARG A 112 7.93 -13.80 12.21
C ARG A 112 9.39 -13.75 11.78
N SER A 113 10.32 -13.90 12.71
CA SER A 113 11.74 -14.03 12.38
C SER A 113 12.04 -15.40 11.74
N GLU A 114 13.23 -15.53 11.17
CA GLU A 114 13.73 -16.82 10.67
C GLU A 114 13.83 -17.88 11.78
N SER A 115 14.10 -17.47 13.03
CA SER A 115 14.09 -18.32 14.23
C SER A 115 12.70 -18.77 14.66
N GLY A 116 11.63 -18.26 14.04
CA GLY A 116 10.24 -18.61 14.34
C GLY A 116 9.58 -17.73 15.41
N GLU A 117 10.31 -16.78 16.00
CA GLU A 117 9.78 -15.85 17.00
C GLU A 117 8.78 -14.88 16.35
N LEU A 118 7.68 -14.59 17.06
CA LEU A 118 6.59 -13.76 16.56
C LEU A 118 6.52 -12.43 17.32
N PHE A 119 6.46 -11.30 16.62
CA PHE A 119 6.44 -9.96 17.21
C PHE A 119 5.18 -9.21 16.77
N ASN A 120 4.47 -8.51 17.67
CA ASN A 120 3.35 -7.65 17.27
C ASN A 120 3.86 -6.25 16.90
N LEU A 121 3.81 -5.88 15.62
CA LEU A 121 4.36 -4.59 15.17
C LEU A 121 3.55 -3.37 15.62
N LEU A 122 2.30 -3.57 16.02
CA LEU A 122 1.39 -2.48 16.36
C LEU A 122 1.20 -2.28 17.86
N ASP A 123 1.62 -3.25 18.67
CA ASP A 123 1.61 -3.20 20.13
C ASP A 123 3.06 -3.05 20.64
N ASP A 124 3.69 -4.15 21.08
CA ASP A 124 5.11 -4.22 21.41
C ASP A 124 5.89 -5.07 20.39
N ALA A 125 6.75 -4.40 19.63
CA ALA A 125 7.61 -5.02 18.62
C ALA A 125 9.02 -5.34 19.15
N ALA A 126 9.33 -4.99 20.40
CA ALA A 126 10.62 -5.25 21.01
C ALA A 126 10.71 -6.67 21.56
N GLN A 127 9.59 -7.22 22.04
CA GLN A 127 9.52 -8.53 22.68
C GLN A 127 8.81 -9.56 21.79
N PRO A 128 9.33 -10.79 21.72
CA PRO A 128 8.62 -11.88 21.07
C PRO A 128 7.40 -12.30 21.92
N LEU A 129 6.32 -12.65 21.25
CA LEU A 129 5.12 -13.20 21.85
C LEU A 129 5.38 -14.66 22.27
N LEU A 130 5.17 -14.94 23.55
CA LEU A 130 5.10 -16.31 24.05
C LEU A 130 3.72 -16.88 23.66
N MET A 131 3.69 -17.78 22.69
CA MET A 131 2.45 -18.47 22.32
C MET A 131 2.18 -19.59 23.34
N LEU A 132 1.13 -19.42 24.14
CA LEU A 132 0.60 -20.43 25.06
C LEU A 132 -0.83 -20.77 24.60
N GLY A 133 -1.03 -21.93 23.96
CA GLY A 133 -2.36 -22.39 23.50
C GLY A 133 -2.51 -22.50 21.97
N GLU A 134 -3.76 -22.47 21.48
CA GLU A 134 -4.12 -22.64 20.05
C GLU A 134 -3.40 -21.64 19.13
N ASP A 135 -2.99 -22.14 17.95
CA ASP A 135 -2.32 -21.34 16.92
C ASP A 135 -3.18 -20.18 16.44
N ILE A 136 -2.67 -18.95 16.54
CA ILE A 136 -3.28 -17.78 15.91
C ILE A 136 -3.34 -18.01 14.41
N LYS A 137 -4.53 -17.90 13.81
CA LYS A 137 -4.72 -18.01 12.34
C LYS A 137 -4.11 -16.81 11.62
N LEU A 138 -2.80 -16.89 11.39
CA LEU A 138 -2.02 -15.87 10.71
C LEU A 138 -2.05 -16.07 9.20
N ARG A 139 -2.37 -15.00 8.46
CA ARG A 139 -2.21 -14.98 6.99
C ARG A 139 -1.01 -14.15 6.62
N GLN A 140 -0.13 -14.69 5.77
CA GLN A 140 1.01 -13.92 5.27
C GLN A 140 0.53 -12.68 4.51
N LEU A 141 1.19 -11.56 4.76
CA LEU A 141 0.96 -10.31 4.06
C LEU A 141 1.74 -10.33 2.75
N ILE A 142 1.04 -10.50 1.64
CA ILE A 142 1.63 -10.55 0.30
C ILE A 142 1.03 -9.47 -0.60
N ALA A 143 1.81 -8.98 -1.57
CA ALA A 143 1.31 -8.04 -2.58
C ALA A 143 0.33 -8.73 -3.54
N ARG A 144 -0.86 -8.15 -3.73
CA ARG A 144 -1.87 -8.65 -4.68
C ARG A 144 -2.43 -7.52 -5.53
N GLU A 145 -2.51 -7.74 -6.84
CA GLU A 145 -3.11 -6.79 -7.77
C GLU A 145 -4.59 -6.66 -7.48
N ARG A 146 -5.05 -5.42 -7.30
CA ARG A 146 -6.47 -5.11 -7.14
C ARG A 146 -6.78 -3.83 -7.91
N PRO A 147 -7.29 -3.97 -9.15
CA PRO A 147 -7.55 -2.82 -9.99
C PRO A 147 -8.60 -1.90 -9.36
N ALA A 148 -8.44 -0.59 -9.58
CA ALA A 148 -9.41 0.40 -9.14
C ALA A 148 -10.81 0.02 -9.66
N ARG A 149 -11.82 -0.06 -8.77
CA ARG A 149 -13.21 -0.24 -9.18
C ARG A 149 -13.59 0.91 -10.12
N ARG A 150 -13.86 0.60 -11.39
CA ARG A 150 -14.46 1.55 -12.34
C ARG A 150 -15.77 2.03 -11.72
N ARG A 151 -15.85 3.31 -11.37
CA ARG A 151 -17.15 3.95 -11.12
C ARG A 151 -17.95 3.80 -12.41
N ALA A 152 -19.09 3.12 -12.36
CA ALA A 152 -20.03 3.08 -13.48
C ALA A 152 -20.37 4.54 -13.84
N LYS A 153 -20.12 4.93 -15.10
CA LYS A 153 -20.62 6.20 -15.62
C LYS A 153 -22.14 6.11 -15.56
N GLY A 154 -22.77 6.90 -14.69
CA GLY A 154 -24.21 7.13 -14.76
C GLY A 154 -24.54 7.61 -16.17
N THR A 155 -25.39 6.86 -16.86
CA THR A 155 -26.00 7.24 -18.12
C THR A 155 -26.71 8.57 -17.91
N ALA A 156 -26.21 9.62 -18.55
CA ALA A 156 -26.91 10.90 -18.64
C ALA A 156 -28.23 10.64 -19.39
N ALA A 157 -29.36 10.80 -18.68
CA ALA A 157 -30.68 10.74 -19.27
C ALA A 157 -30.85 11.93 -20.22
N THR A 158 -30.78 11.67 -21.53
CA THR A 158 -31.23 12.58 -22.58
C THR A 158 -32.76 12.61 -22.60
N GLY A 159 -33.35 13.44 -21.75
CA GLY A 159 -34.76 13.81 -21.83
C GLY A 159 -34.96 14.90 -22.89
N LYS A 160 -35.39 14.49 -24.09
CA LYS A 160 -35.86 15.38 -25.16
C LYS A 160 -37.35 15.65 -24.91
N PRO A 161 -37.84 16.89 -24.69
CA PRO A 161 -39.27 17.15 -24.74
C PRO A 161 -39.68 17.31 -26.20
N GLY A 162 -40.37 16.29 -26.73
CA GLY A 162 -41.10 16.35 -27.97
C GLY A 162 -42.42 17.11 -27.79
N ALA A 163 -42.77 17.84 -28.83
CA ALA A 163 -43.96 18.67 -29.00
C ALA A 163 -45.30 17.93 -28.86
N SER A 164 -46.32 18.66 -28.40
CA SER A 164 -47.77 18.54 -28.71
C SER A 164 -48.50 19.51 -27.77
N ARG A 165 -49.49 20.36 -28.13
CA ARG A 165 -50.22 20.71 -29.34
C ARG A 165 -51.00 22.00 -29.00
N ALA A 166 -51.29 22.80 -30.03
CA ALA A 166 -52.37 23.79 -30.02
C ALA A 166 -53.71 23.09 -30.29
#